data_AF-A0A212IUL6-F1
#
_entry.id   AF-A0A212IUL6-F1
#
_cell.length_a   1.000
_cell.length_b   1.000
_cell.length_c   1.000
_cell.angle_alpha   90.00
_cell.angle_beta   90.00
_cell.angle_gamma   90.00
#
_symmetry.space_group_name_H-M   'P 1'
#
loop_
_entity.id
_entity.type
_entity.pdbx_description
1 polymer ?
#
loop_
_entity_poly.entity_id
_entity_poly.type
_entity_poly.pdbx_seq_one_letter_code
_entity_poly.pdbx_strand_id
1 'polypeptide(L)'
;MSGNTRRSDLFLLELVIDLFLFVLCAAVCVTLLIHARSMSRESAELTQAVYLAQSAAEKWRATGEIPIVPNENGFTGQCLVKGETLNVAIYQSKRLVYTLEGVAAP
;
A
#
# COMPACT_ATOMS: atom_id res chain seq x y z
N MET A 1 -41.54 -33.34 -37.36
CA MET A 1 -40.65 -33.24 -36.19
C MET A 1 -40.01 -31.86 -36.15
N SER A 2 -40.40 -30.97 -35.22
CA SER A 2 -39.76 -29.64 -35.09
C SER A 2 -39.78 -29.07 -33.64
N GLY A 3 -39.85 -29.95 -32.63
CA GLY A 3 -40.00 -29.54 -31.23
C GLY A 3 -38.71 -29.56 -30.39
N ASN A 4 -37.60 -30.11 -30.88
CA ASN A 4 -36.43 -30.41 -30.04
C ASN A 4 -35.36 -29.30 -30.01
N THR A 5 -35.27 -28.47 -31.06
CA THR A 5 -34.25 -27.41 -31.18
C THR A 5 -34.48 -26.26 -30.21
N ARG A 6 -35.74 -25.90 -29.91
CA ARG A 6 -36.07 -24.82 -28.97
C ARG A 6 -35.72 -25.15 -27.51
N ARG A 7 -35.79 -26.43 -27.09
CA ARG A 7 -35.39 -26.84 -25.73
C ARG A 7 -33.87 -26.81 -25.54
N SER A 8 -33.13 -27.30 -26.53
CA SER A 8 -31.67 -27.28 -26.49
C SER A 8 -31.11 -25.86 -26.48
N ASP A 9 -31.75 -24.95 -27.22
CA ASP A 9 -31.36 -23.53 -27.28
C ASP A 9 -31.58 -22.82 -25.93
N LEU A 10 -32.69 -23.12 -25.24
CA LEU A 10 -32.97 -22.58 -23.91
C LEU A 10 -31.96 -23.07 -22.86
N PHE A 11 -31.55 -24.33 -22.91
CA PHE A 11 -30.56 -24.89 -21.99
C PHE A 11 -29.16 -24.31 -22.22
N LEU A 12 -28.77 -24.10 -23.49
CA LEU A 12 -27.51 -23.44 -23.82
C LEU A 12 -27.50 -21.98 -23.35
N LEU A 13 -28.62 -21.27 -23.50
CA LEU A 13 -28.78 -19.90 -23.04
C LEU A 13 -28.65 -19.80 -21.51
N GLU A 14 -29.29 -20.71 -20.77
CA GLU A 14 -29.20 -20.80 -19.31
C GLU A 14 -27.75 -20.98 -18.84
N LEU A 15 -27.02 -21.93 -19.44
CA LEU A 15 -25.62 -22.18 -19.11
C LEU A 15 -24.70 -20.98 -19.44
N VAL A 16 -24.95 -20.30 -20.57
CA VAL A 16 -24.20 -19.10 -20.96
C VAL A 16 -24.46 -17.95 -19.99
N ILE A 17 -25.69 -17.77 -19.50
CA ILE A 17 -26.00 -16.76 -18.49
C ILE A 17 -25.30 -17.07 -17.17
N ASP A 18 -25.36 -18.31 -16.69
CA ASP A 18 -24.71 -18.71 -15.45
C ASP A 18 -23.19 -18.50 -15.50
N LEU A 19 -22.57 -18.87 -16.62
CA LEU A 19 -21.15 -18.63 -16.86
C LEU A 19 -20.84 -17.12 -16.87
N PHE A 20 -21.69 -16.32 -17.52
CA PHE A 20 -21.50 -14.88 -17.61
C PHE A 20 -21.57 -14.22 -16.22
N LEU A 21 -22.56 -14.58 -15.41
CA LEU A 21 -22.69 -14.09 -14.04
C LEU A 21 -21.51 -14.52 -13.16
N PHE A 22 -21.05 -15.77 -13.31
CA PHE A 22 -19.89 -16.26 -12.59
C PHE A 22 -18.62 -15.46 -12.92
N VAL A 23 -18.37 -15.19 -14.21
CA VAL A 23 -17.21 -14.40 -14.66
C VAL A 23 -17.31 -12.95 -14.18
N LEU A 24 -18.50 -12.34 -14.20
CA LEU A 24 -18.71 -10.99 -13.67
C LEU A 24 -18.39 -10.90 -12.18
N CYS A 25 -18.91 -11.85 -11.38
CA CYS A 25 -18.59 -11.94 -9.96
C CYS A 25 -17.09 -12.11 -9.73
N ALA A 26 -16.43 -12.99 -10.50
CA ALA A 26 -14.99 -13.19 -10.40
C ALA A 26 -14.19 -11.91 -10.72
N ALA A 27 -14.58 -11.16 -11.76
CA ALA A 27 -13.93 -9.91 -12.13
C ALA A 27 -14.05 -8.84 -11.03
N VAL A 28 -15.24 -8.69 -10.42
CA VAL A 28 -15.45 -7.77 -9.30
C VAL A 28 -14.63 -8.20 -8.08
N CYS A 29 -14.66 -9.49 -7.72
CA CYS A 29 -13.88 -10.03 -6.61
C CYS A 29 -12.37 -9.78 -6.79
N VAL A 30 -11.83 -10.01 -7.99
CA VAL A 30 -10.41 -9.74 -8.30
C VAL A 30 -10.11 -8.25 -8.25
N THR A 31 -11.00 -7.39 -8.77
CA THR A 31 -10.83 -5.93 -8.74
C THR A 31 -10.79 -5.41 -7.30
N LEU A 32 -11.70 -5.87 -6.45
CA LEU A 32 -11.72 -5.54 -5.03
C LEU A 32 -10.48 -6.06 -4.32
N LEU A 33 -10.04 -7.27 -4.63
CA LEU A 33 -8.82 -7.83 -4.06
C LEU A 33 -7.58 -7.03 -4.49
N ILE A 34 -7.48 -6.61 -5.75
CA ILE A 34 -6.38 -5.76 -6.23
C ILE A 34 -6.41 -4.41 -5.51
N HIS A 35 -7.57 -3.79 -5.36
CA HIS A 35 -7.70 -2.56 -4.58
C HIS A 35 -7.34 -2.75 -3.10
N ALA A 36 -7.80 -3.82 -2.47
CA ALA A 36 -7.46 -4.16 -1.08
C ALA A 36 -5.96 -4.46 -0.93
N ARG A 37 -5.34 -5.12 -1.91
CA ARG A 37 -3.90 -5.37 -1.99
C ARG A 37 -3.11 -4.08 -2.21
N SER A 38 -3.59 -3.15 -3.04
CA SER A 38 -3.00 -1.81 -3.18
C SER A 38 -3.03 -1.08 -1.83
N MET A 39 -4.20 -1.02 -1.19
CA MET A 39 -4.37 -0.39 0.12
C MET A 39 -3.50 -1.04 1.20
N SER A 40 -3.37 -2.38 1.17
CA SER A 40 -2.53 -3.13 2.11
C SER A 40 -1.04 -2.90 1.87
N ARG A 41 -0.60 -2.78 0.60
CA ARG A 41 0.78 -2.42 0.27
C ARG A 41 1.10 -0.99 0.68
N GLU A 42 0.18 -0.05 0.43
CA GLU A 42 0.31 1.34 0.87
C GLU A 42 0.35 1.43 2.39
N SER A 43 -0.46 0.66 3.10
CA SER A 43 -0.46 0.62 4.58
C SER A 43 0.81 0.00 5.16
N ALA A 44 1.34 -1.05 4.54
CA ALA A 44 2.62 -1.64 4.93
C ALA A 44 3.80 -0.67 4.67
N GLU A 45 3.75 0.04 3.55
CA GLU A 45 4.73 1.07 3.19
C GLU A 45 4.71 2.25 4.19
N LEU A 46 3.52 2.75 4.53
CA LEU A 46 3.34 3.78 5.55
C LEU A 46 3.82 3.33 6.93
N THR A 47 3.48 2.11 7.34
CA THR A 47 3.90 1.55 8.64
C THR A 47 5.42 1.45 8.71
N GLN A 48 6.08 1.00 7.64
CA GLN A 48 7.53 0.92 7.57
C GLN A 48 8.17 2.33 7.59
N ALA A 49 7.60 3.30 6.87
CA ALA A 49 8.09 4.68 6.88
C ALA A 49 7.99 5.33 8.26
N VAL A 50 6.86 5.16 8.96
CA VAL A 50 6.67 5.68 10.32
C VAL A 50 7.67 5.03 11.30
N TYR A 51 7.87 3.71 11.20
CA TYR A 51 8.83 3.00 12.04
C TYR A 51 10.27 3.52 11.86
N LEU A 52 10.71 3.70 10.60
CA LEU A 52 12.02 4.29 10.29
C LEU A 52 12.17 5.70 10.84
N ALA A 53 11.13 6.52 10.70
CA ALA A 53 11.12 7.89 11.18
C ALA A 53 11.19 7.96 12.72
N GLN A 54 10.43 7.12 13.41
CA GLN A 54 10.45 7.02 14.87
C GLN A 54 11.78 6.49 15.39
N SER A 55 12.35 5.45 14.76
CA SER A 55 13.66 4.92 15.15
C SER A 55 14.76 5.98 15.01
N ALA A 56 14.70 6.79 13.95
CA ALA A 56 15.60 7.93 13.80
C ALA A 56 15.39 8.97 14.90
N ALA A 57 14.15 9.34 15.20
CA ALA A 57 13.83 10.28 16.28
C ALA A 57 14.31 9.78 17.67
N GLU A 58 14.17 8.48 17.94
CA GLU A 58 14.65 7.85 19.18
C GLU A 58 16.17 7.87 19.28
N LYS A 59 16.88 7.56 18.19
CA LYS A 59 18.35 7.65 18.15
C LYS A 59 18.85 9.07 18.38
N TRP A 60 18.17 10.07 17.81
CA TRP A 60 18.49 11.48 18.06
C TRP A 60 18.25 11.86 19.52
N ARG A 61 17.14 11.41 20.14
CA ARG A 61 16.90 11.65 21.58
C ARG A 61 17.87 10.90 22.49
N ALA A 62 18.36 9.74 22.08
CA ALA A 62 19.27 8.94 22.89
C ALA A 62 20.73 9.42 22.81
N THR A 63 21.16 9.89 21.64
CA THR A 63 22.58 10.15 21.36
C THR A 63 22.85 11.62 20.95
N GLY A 64 21.85 12.37 20.52
CA GLY A 64 22.03 13.73 19.98
C GLY A 64 22.72 13.76 18.62
N GLU A 65 22.95 12.61 17.99
CA GLU A 65 23.59 12.48 16.68
C GLU A 65 22.57 12.29 15.57
N ILE A 66 22.81 12.93 14.42
CA ILE A 66 21.92 12.88 13.25
C ILE A 66 21.86 11.43 12.76
N PRO A 67 20.71 10.74 12.88
CA PRO A 67 20.62 9.34 12.50
C PRO A 67 20.69 9.20 10.98
N ILE A 68 21.56 8.30 10.51
CA ILE A 68 21.51 7.82 9.14
C ILE A 68 20.36 6.82 9.00
N VAL A 69 19.42 7.11 8.11
CA VAL A 69 18.34 6.17 7.78
C VAL A 69 18.85 5.29 6.63
N PRO A 70 19.11 4.00 6.87
CA PRO A 70 19.64 3.11 5.85
C PRO A 70 18.62 2.91 4.73
N ASN A 71 19.12 2.66 3.51
CA ASN A 71 18.28 2.35 2.36
C ASN A 71 17.79 0.91 2.43
N GLU A 72 16.75 0.68 3.24
CA GLU A 72 16.08 -0.60 3.36
C GLU A 72 14.81 -0.59 2.50
N ASN A 73 14.62 -1.60 1.65
CA ASN A 73 13.46 -1.75 0.76
C ASN A 73 13.17 -0.54 -0.17
N GLY A 74 14.17 0.29 -0.48
CA GLY A 74 14.00 1.48 -1.34
C GLY A 74 13.48 2.73 -0.61
N PHE A 75 13.41 2.70 0.72
CA PHE A 75 13.15 3.87 1.54
C PHE A 75 14.43 4.64 1.80
N THR A 76 14.38 5.97 1.81
CA THR A 76 15.51 6.84 2.16
C THR A 76 15.01 7.91 3.10
N GLY A 77 15.62 8.02 4.28
CA GLY A 77 15.31 9.09 5.22
C GLY A 77 16.30 10.25 5.11
N GLN A 78 15.79 11.47 5.11
CA GLN A 78 16.56 12.69 5.26
C GLN A 78 16.25 13.32 6.61
N CYS A 79 17.29 13.50 7.42
CA CYS A 79 17.21 14.14 8.72
C CYS A 79 17.74 15.57 8.61
N LEU A 80 16.89 16.56 8.88
CA LEU A 80 17.21 17.98 8.84
C LEU A 80 17.07 18.57 10.24
N VAL A 81 18.18 19.03 10.81
CA VAL A 81 18.18 19.73 12.10
C VAL A 81 17.88 21.20 11.84
N LYS A 82 16.81 21.72 12.44
CA LYS A 82 16.44 23.14 12.39
C LYS A 82 16.40 23.67 13.83
N GLY A 83 17.48 24.31 14.27
CA GLY A 83 17.64 24.78 15.65
C GLY A 83 17.81 23.62 16.62
N GLU A 84 16.95 23.56 17.64
CA GLU A 84 16.92 22.52 18.70
C GLU A 84 15.98 21.34 18.36
N THR A 85 15.46 21.32 17.14
CA THR A 85 14.50 20.31 16.68
C THR A 85 15.00 19.58 15.44
N LEU A 86 14.78 18.27 15.41
CA LEU A 86 15.08 17.38 14.29
C LEU A 86 13.79 17.12 13.49
N ASN A 87 13.86 17.35 12.18
CA ASN A 87 12.84 16.95 11.23
C ASN A 87 13.31 15.71 10.46
N VAL A 88 12.49 14.68 10.38
CA VAL A 88 12.81 13.43 9.69
C VAL A 88 11.82 13.23 8.54
N ALA A 89 12.29 13.31 7.30
CA ALA A 89 11.50 13.09 6.10
C ALA A 89 11.87 11.74 5.48
N ILE A 90 10.90 10.83 5.35
CA ILE A 90 11.08 9.53 4.71
C ILE A 90 10.52 9.56 3.29
N TYR A 91 11.36 9.17 2.35
CA TYR A 91 11.06 9.07 0.92
C TYR A 91 11.05 7.60 0.50
N GLN A 92 10.20 7.23 -0.44
CA GLN A 92 10.25 5.95 -1.13
C GLN A 92 10.19 6.22 -2.64
N SER A 93 11.13 5.67 -3.41
CA SER A 93 11.19 5.89 -4.88
C SER A 93 11.10 7.37 -5.32
N LYS A 94 11.71 8.30 -4.56
CA LYS A 94 11.65 9.77 -4.73
C LYS A 94 10.30 10.45 -4.41
N ARG A 95 9.31 9.71 -3.91
CA ARG A 95 8.06 10.26 -3.36
C ARG A 95 8.20 10.45 -1.85
N LEU A 96 7.80 11.61 -1.33
CA LEU A 96 7.71 11.83 0.12
C LEU A 96 6.54 10.99 0.66
N VAL A 97 6.85 10.06 1.57
CA VAL A 97 5.86 9.16 2.19
C VAL A 97 5.44 9.68 3.55
N TYR A 98 6.39 10.19 4.35
CA TYR A 98 6.11 10.65 5.71
C TYR A 98 7.11 11.69 6.18
N THR A 99 6.66 12.63 7.02
CA THR A 99 7.51 13.62 7.67
C THR A 99 7.18 13.69 9.15
N LEU A 100 8.21 13.61 10.00
CA LEU A 100 8.15 13.95 11.42
C LEU A 100 8.77 15.34 11.57
N GLU A 101 8.01 16.26 12.13
CA GLU A 101 8.49 17.62 12.42
C GLU A 101 8.65 17.80 13.93
N GLY A 102 9.67 18.57 14.33
CA GLY A 102 9.76 19.09 15.70
C GLY A 102 10.27 18.12 16.76
N VAL A 103 11.11 17.14 16.43
CA VAL A 103 11.68 16.23 17.44
C VAL A 103 12.67 17.00 18.32
N ALA A 104 12.32 17.25 19.59
CA ALA A 104 13.19 17.95 20.53
C ALA A 104 14.52 17.23 20.76
N ALA A 105 15.61 18.00 20.85
CA ALA A 105 16.92 17.53 21.31
C ALA A 105 16.87 17.00 22.76
N PRO A 106 17.81 16.11 23.15
CA PRO A 106 17.96 15.65 24.53
C PRO A 106 18.19 16.78 25.54
#